data_AF-A0A117RC10-F1
#
_entry.id   AF-A0A117RC10-F1
#
_cell.length_a   1.000
_cell.length_b   1.000
_cell.length_c   1.000
_cell.angle_alpha   90.00
_cell.angle_beta   90.00
_cell.angle_gamma   90.00
#
_symmetry.space_group_name_H-M   'P 1'
#
loop_
_entity.id
_entity.type
_entity.pdbx_description
1 polymer ?
#
loop_
_entity_poly.entity_id
_entity_poly.type
_entity_poly.pdbx_seq_one_letter_code
_entity_poly.pdbx_strand_id
1 'polypeptide(L)'
;MSAGWVAGAVRAKALVGRHPGGAGAREIAAGPTLGDGLRRLAATPYGRYARAAAGPAEAQRAVSATLLWHLRVLAGWLPRGGARLLVPLAAGFEIANVVSRLPAPEGRRADVPEPYRLGALETAWRNLAHAATPAQLRAVLAASPWGDPGGDTPWALVTGMRMAAARRTAVAVPAARRWAQGRAVLLTARELFVYGRTLPEPVRRDAVRLLGSRAPGAATYPEFRDRLPAAARWVLAEAEEPDALWRAEARWWRTLQTEGAALLREGRYGPRVVVGAVAVLSVDAWRVRAALESAARGGRPGEVLDALA
;
A
#
# COMPACT_ATOMS: atom_id res chain seq x y z
N MET A 1 22.74 -20.11 -4.62
CA MET A 1 22.13 -18.77 -4.85
C MET A 1 22.23 -18.51 -6.34
N SER A 2 21.13 -18.22 -7.05
CA SER A 2 21.18 -18.13 -8.52
C SER A 2 21.61 -16.74 -8.99
N ALA A 3 22.28 -16.67 -10.15
CA ALA A 3 22.69 -15.40 -10.77
C ALA A 3 21.52 -14.43 -10.97
N GLY A 4 20.32 -14.95 -11.25
CA GLY A 4 19.10 -14.14 -11.39
C GLY A 4 18.70 -13.42 -10.09
N TRP A 5 18.85 -14.06 -8.92
CA TRP A 5 18.60 -13.38 -7.65
C TRP A 5 19.64 -12.32 -7.33
N VAL A 6 20.89 -12.51 -7.74
CA VAL A 6 21.94 -11.50 -7.61
C VAL A 6 21.64 -10.28 -8.48
N ALA A 7 21.36 -10.50 -9.77
CA ALA A 7 20.98 -9.43 -10.70
C ALA A 7 19.75 -8.65 -10.21
N GLY A 8 18.70 -9.35 -9.77
CA GLY A 8 17.51 -8.74 -9.20
C GLY A 8 17.80 -7.89 -7.95
N ALA A 9 18.64 -8.38 -7.04
CA ALA A 9 19.03 -7.67 -5.84
C ALA A 9 19.91 -6.43 -6.13
N VAL A 10 20.85 -6.51 -7.08
CA VAL A 10 21.64 -5.35 -7.53
C VAL A 10 20.72 -4.29 -8.13
N ARG A 11 19.79 -4.69 -9.00
CA ARG A 11 18.83 -3.76 -9.61
C ARG A 11 17.91 -3.13 -8.57
N ALA A 12 17.47 -3.90 -7.57
CA ALA A 12 16.67 -3.42 -6.46
C ALA A 12 17.38 -2.34 -5.65
N LYS A 13 18.65 -2.56 -5.29
CA LYS A 13 19.49 -1.54 -4.62
C LYS A 13 19.69 -0.30 -5.49
N ALA A 14 19.96 -0.48 -6.78
CA ALA A 14 20.15 0.63 -7.72
C ALA A 14 18.89 1.49 -7.91
N LEU A 15 17.70 0.89 -7.89
CA LEU A 15 16.44 1.64 -7.93
C LEU A 15 16.28 2.46 -6.65
N VAL A 16 16.41 1.84 -5.47
CA VAL A 16 16.30 2.52 -4.17
C VAL A 16 17.27 3.69 -4.06
N GLY A 17 18.53 3.51 -4.49
CA GLY A 17 19.56 4.56 -4.40
C GLY A 17 19.31 5.80 -5.27
N ARG A 18 18.35 5.76 -6.20
CA ARG A 18 17.97 6.92 -7.03
C ARG A 18 16.76 7.69 -6.51
N HIS A 19 16.03 7.13 -5.54
CA HIS A 19 14.83 7.76 -5.02
C HIS A 19 15.18 8.93 -4.07
N PRO A 20 14.33 9.97 -4.02
CA PRO A 20 14.58 11.19 -3.24
C PRO A 20 14.72 10.94 -1.73
N GLY A 21 14.04 9.92 -1.19
CA GLY A 21 14.03 9.65 0.23
C GLY A 21 13.35 10.75 1.04
N GLY A 22 13.56 10.73 2.35
CA GLY A 22 12.93 11.70 3.26
C GLY A 22 13.40 13.15 3.03
N ALA A 23 14.68 13.35 2.68
CA ALA A 23 15.22 14.68 2.41
C ALA A 23 14.58 15.28 1.15
N GLY A 24 14.58 14.56 0.02
CA GLY A 24 13.96 15.05 -1.20
C GLY A 24 12.44 15.23 -1.08
N ALA A 25 11.76 14.40 -0.28
CA ALA A 25 10.33 14.61 0.01
C ALA A 25 10.09 15.93 0.78
N ARG A 26 10.93 16.26 1.77
CA ARG A 26 10.86 17.55 2.48
C ARG A 26 11.17 18.73 1.57
N GLU A 27 12.12 18.60 0.66
CA GLU A 27 12.40 19.63 -0.34
C GLU A 27 11.22 19.88 -1.29
N ILE A 28 10.54 18.80 -1.73
CA ILE A 28 9.31 18.91 -2.54
C ILE A 28 8.21 19.62 -1.74
N ALA A 29 8.03 19.26 -0.46
CA ALA A 29 7.01 19.84 0.41
C ALA A 29 7.26 21.32 0.69
N ALA A 30 8.52 21.74 0.82
CA ALA A 30 8.90 23.12 1.11
C ALA A 30 8.68 24.09 -0.07
N GLY A 31 8.22 23.61 -1.23
CA GLY A 31 7.83 24.47 -2.34
C GLY A 31 6.67 25.40 -1.94
N PRO A 32 6.78 26.72 -2.13
CA PRO A 32 5.72 27.66 -1.78
C PRO A 32 4.47 27.49 -2.66
N THR A 33 4.63 26.87 -3.82
CA THR A 33 3.54 26.49 -4.72
C THR A 33 3.63 25.02 -5.13
N LEU A 34 2.52 24.46 -5.59
CA LEU A 34 2.52 23.15 -6.25
C LEU A 34 3.49 23.12 -7.44
N GLY A 35 3.59 24.20 -8.22
CA GLY A 35 4.51 24.29 -9.35
C GLY A 35 5.98 24.11 -8.94
N ASP A 36 6.40 24.64 -7.79
CA ASP A 36 7.72 24.40 -7.22
C ASP A 36 7.93 22.93 -6.85
N GLY A 37 6.93 22.33 -6.19
CA GLY A 37 6.95 20.91 -5.84
C GLY A 37 7.06 20.02 -7.09
N LEU A 38 6.34 20.33 -8.16
CA LEU A 38 6.38 19.61 -9.43
C LEU A 38 7.73 19.76 -10.15
N ARG A 39 8.34 20.95 -10.13
CA ARG A 39 9.70 21.16 -10.67
C ARG A 39 10.72 20.29 -9.96
N ARG A 40 10.67 20.24 -8.63
CA ARG A 40 11.56 19.37 -7.83
C ARG A 40 11.30 17.90 -8.10
N LEU A 41 10.03 17.49 -8.16
CA LEU A 41 9.63 16.12 -8.50
C LEU A 41 10.16 15.70 -9.89
N ALA A 42 10.17 16.60 -10.87
CA ALA A 42 10.64 16.35 -12.22
C ALA A 42 12.14 16.02 -12.31
N ALA A 43 12.93 16.43 -11.32
CA ALA A 43 14.36 16.10 -11.20
C ALA A 43 14.62 14.73 -10.55
N THR A 44 13.59 14.05 -10.07
CA THR A 44 13.67 12.71 -9.46
C THR A 44 13.28 11.60 -10.44
N PRO A 45 13.41 10.31 -10.11
CA PRO A 45 12.88 9.21 -10.93
C PRO A 45 11.38 9.31 -11.26
N TYR A 46 10.61 10.08 -10.48
CA TYR A 46 9.18 10.32 -10.72
C TYR A 46 8.91 11.24 -11.92
N GLY A 47 9.90 12.00 -12.38
CA GLY A 47 9.73 13.00 -13.44
C GLY A 47 9.21 12.44 -14.75
N ARG A 48 9.47 11.17 -15.06
CA ARG A 48 8.99 10.53 -16.30
C ARG A 48 7.47 10.63 -16.46
N TYR A 49 6.72 10.38 -15.39
CA TYR A 49 5.26 10.40 -15.41
C TYR A 49 4.68 11.72 -14.88
N ALA A 50 5.45 12.46 -14.07
CA ALA A 50 4.95 13.66 -13.40
C ALA A 50 5.04 14.94 -14.24
N ARG A 51 5.84 14.99 -15.31
CA ARG A 51 6.01 16.21 -16.13
C ARG A 51 4.72 16.73 -16.77
N ALA A 52 3.77 15.84 -17.05
CA ALA A 52 2.49 16.20 -17.65
C ALA A 52 1.39 16.45 -16.61
N ALA A 53 1.68 16.35 -15.31
CA ALA A 53 0.67 16.54 -14.27
C ALA A 53 0.32 18.03 -14.12
N ALA A 54 -0.95 18.35 -14.27
CA ALA A 54 -1.50 19.69 -14.08
C ALA A 54 -1.91 19.97 -12.63
N GLY A 55 -2.11 18.92 -11.81
CA GLY A 55 -2.61 19.04 -10.44
C GLY A 55 -2.06 18.00 -9.46
N PRO A 56 -2.37 18.14 -8.15
CA PRO A 56 -1.81 17.29 -7.11
C PRO A 56 -2.26 15.82 -7.25
N ALA A 57 -3.52 15.58 -7.62
CA ALA A 57 -4.05 14.24 -7.85
C ALA A 57 -3.32 13.52 -9.00
N GLU A 58 -3.09 14.20 -10.12
CA GLU A 58 -2.35 13.66 -11.26
C GLU A 58 -0.88 13.39 -10.91
N ALA A 59 -0.25 14.29 -10.17
CA ALA A 59 1.12 14.13 -9.72
C ALA A 59 1.28 12.95 -8.74
N GLN A 60 0.35 12.79 -7.79
CA GLN A 60 0.32 11.65 -6.87
C GLN A 60 0.07 10.32 -7.61
N ARG A 61 -0.78 10.35 -8.65
CA ARG A 61 -1.00 9.21 -9.54
C ARG A 61 0.27 8.88 -10.34
N ALA A 62 0.99 9.88 -10.85
CA ALA A 62 2.25 9.71 -11.56
C ALA A 62 3.35 9.10 -10.68
N VAL A 63 3.44 9.51 -9.40
CA VAL A 63 4.34 8.91 -8.40
C VAL A 63 4.01 7.42 -8.22
N SER A 64 2.73 7.10 -8.06
CA SER A 64 2.25 5.72 -7.93
C SER A 64 2.52 4.89 -9.20
N ALA A 65 2.29 5.46 -10.38
CA ALA A 65 2.58 4.82 -11.67
C ALA A 65 4.09 4.53 -11.85
N THR A 66 4.94 5.44 -11.39
CA THR A 66 6.40 5.24 -11.38
C THR A 66 6.79 4.07 -10.46
N LEU A 67 6.21 4.00 -9.26
CA LEU A 67 6.43 2.87 -8.35
C LEU A 67 6.02 1.56 -9.02
N LEU A 68 4.84 1.48 -9.63
CA LEU A 68 4.41 0.28 -10.35
C LEU A 68 5.37 -0.08 -11.48
N TRP A 69 5.85 0.91 -12.24
CA TRP A 69 6.84 0.67 -13.28
C TRP A 69 8.13 0.07 -12.70
N HIS A 70 8.63 0.58 -11.57
CA HIS A 70 9.78 -0.02 -10.86
C HIS A 70 9.51 -1.46 -10.44
N LEU A 71 8.33 -1.76 -9.90
CA LEU A 71 7.97 -3.15 -9.54
C LEU A 71 7.93 -4.07 -10.76
N ARG A 72 7.42 -3.59 -11.90
CA ARG A 72 7.40 -4.35 -13.16
C ARG A 72 8.80 -4.57 -13.73
N VAL A 73 9.66 -3.55 -13.66
CA VAL A 73 11.08 -3.69 -14.01
C VAL A 73 11.67 -4.78 -13.14
N LEU A 74 11.56 -4.68 -11.80
CA LEU A 74 12.07 -5.71 -10.90
C LEU A 74 11.57 -7.10 -11.26
N ALA A 75 10.25 -7.27 -11.47
CA ALA A 75 9.66 -8.54 -11.87
C ALA A 75 10.32 -9.18 -13.11
N GLY A 76 10.71 -8.36 -14.10
CA GLY A 76 11.40 -8.82 -15.30
C GLY A 76 12.85 -9.23 -15.09
N TRP A 77 13.51 -8.77 -14.02
CA TRP A 77 14.89 -9.13 -13.66
C TRP A 77 14.98 -10.28 -12.67
N LEU A 78 13.85 -10.71 -12.08
CA LEU A 78 13.83 -11.85 -11.17
C LEU A 78 13.92 -13.18 -11.93
N PRO A 79 14.48 -14.24 -11.33
CA PRO A 79 14.49 -15.56 -11.94
C PRO A 79 13.07 -16.08 -12.14
N ARG A 80 12.91 -17.14 -12.95
CA ARG A 80 11.60 -17.74 -13.27
C ARG A 80 10.78 -17.98 -12.00
N GLY A 81 9.55 -17.46 -11.97
CA GLY A 81 8.66 -17.53 -10.82
C GLY A 81 8.86 -16.45 -9.75
N GLY A 82 9.97 -15.70 -9.79
CA GLY A 82 10.28 -14.64 -8.83
C GLY A 82 9.27 -13.48 -8.85
N ALA A 83 8.66 -13.19 -10.00
CA ALA A 83 7.56 -12.21 -10.10
C ALA A 83 6.37 -12.53 -9.16
N ARG A 84 6.13 -13.82 -8.84
CA ARG A 84 5.06 -14.23 -7.91
C ARG A 84 5.24 -13.67 -6.50
N LEU A 85 6.49 -13.38 -6.10
CA LEU A 85 6.81 -12.70 -4.84
C LEU A 85 6.27 -11.26 -4.81
N LEU A 86 6.24 -10.60 -5.97
CA LEU A 86 5.86 -9.19 -6.11
C LEU A 86 4.35 -8.99 -6.27
N VAL A 87 3.62 -9.98 -6.78
CA VAL A 87 2.16 -9.92 -6.97
C VAL A 87 1.41 -9.46 -5.72
N PRO A 88 1.56 -10.09 -4.53
CA PRO A 88 0.86 -9.63 -3.32
C PRO A 88 1.35 -8.24 -2.84
N LEU A 89 2.60 -7.87 -3.13
CA LEU A 89 3.15 -6.55 -2.76
C LEU A 89 2.64 -5.43 -3.68
N ALA A 90 2.23 -5.77 -4.92
CA ALA A 90 1.64 -4.84 -5.88
C ALA A 90 0.10 -4.76 -5.78
N ALA A 91 -0.53 -5.52 -4.85
CA ALA A 91 -1.98 -5.62 -4.68
C ALA A 91 -2.69 -4.26 -4.58
N GLY A 92 -2.04 -3.25 -3.99
CA GLY A 92 -2.59 -1.90 -3.84
C GLY A 92 -2.97 -1.22 -5.17
N PHE A 93 -2.28 -1.54 -6.26
CA PHE A 93 -2.56 -0.96 -7.58
C PHE A 93 -3.84 -1.52 -8.21
N GLU A 94 -4.07 -2.81 -8.06
CA GLU A 94 -5.30 -3.45 -8.53
C GLU A 94 -6.50 -3.05 -7.67
N ILE A 95 -6.30 -2.92 -6.35
CA ILE A 95 -7.30 -2.31 -5.45
C ILE A 95 -7.64 -0.89 -5.90
N ALA A 96 -6.63 -0.06 -6.23
CA ALA A 96 -6.86 1.29 -6.70
C ALA A 96 -7.66 1.32 -8.02
N ASN A 97 -7.36 0.41 -8.96
CA ASN A 97 -8.14 0.29 -10.19
C ASN A 97 -9.61 -0.06 -9.93
N VAL A 98 -9.89 -0.93 -8.96
CA VAL A 98 -11.27 -1.26 -8.56
C VAL A 98 -11.93 -0.05 -7.90
N VAL A 99 -11.26 0.61 -6.94
CA VAL A 99 -11.78 1.79 -6.24
C VAL A 99 -12.18 2.89 -7.21
N SER A 100 -11.36 3.20 -8.21
CA SER A 100 -11.64 4.24 -9.21
C SER A 100 -12.90 3.98 -10.04
N ARG A 101 -13.39 2.73 -10.07
CA ARG A 101 -14.58 2.32 -10.82
C ARG A 101 -15.83 2.19 -9.95
N LEU A 102 -15.69 2.26 -8.63
CA LEU A 102 -16.83 2.25 -7.72
C LEU A 102 -17.50 3.62 -7.73
N PRO A 103 -18.84 3.68 -7.64
CA PRO A 103 -19.56 4.95 -7.63
C PRO A 103 -19.11 5.82 -6.45
N ALA A 104 -18.87 7.10 -6.71
CA ALA A 104 -18.59 8.07 -5.67
C ALA A 104 -19.83 8.25 -4.77
N PRO A 105 -19.66 8.44 -3.45
CA PRO A 105 -20.78 8.59 -2.50
C PRO A 105 -21.75 9.74 -2.83
N GLU A 106 -21.27 10.77 -3.56
CA GLU A 106 -22.02 12.01 -3.83
C GLU A 106 -22.41 12.19 -5.31
N GLY A 107 -22.32 11.14 -6.14
CA GLY A 107 -22.74 11.21 -7.55
C GLY A 107 -21.90 12.14 -8.45
N ARG A 108 -20.89 12.84 -7.91
CA ARG A 108 -19.97 13.69 -8.67
C ARG A 108 -19.09 12.79 -9.54
N ARG A 109 -19.40 12.70 -10.84
CA ARG A 109 -18.56 12.01 -11.84
C ARG A 109 -17.26 12.79 -11.99
N ALA A 110 -16.23 12.42 -11.25
CA ALA A 110 -14.86 12.72 -11.63
C ALA A 110 -14.50 11.84 -12.84
N ASP A 111 -13.67 12.36 -13.74
CA ASP A 111 -13.10 11.54 -14.81
C ASP A 111 -12.40 10.33 -14.18
N VAL A 112 -12.85 9.13 -14.57
CA VAL A 112 -12.26 7.89 -14.07
C VAL A 112 -10.84 7.81 -14.62
N PRO A 113 -9.81 7.81 -13.77
CA PRO A 113 -8.44 7.76 -14.26
C PRO A 113 -8.20 6.44 -15.01
N GLU A 114 -7.30 6.46 -15.99
CA GLU A 114 -6.89 5.22 -16.66
C GLU A 114 -6.46 4.18 -15.60
N PRO A 115 -6.83 2.90 -15.74
CA PRO A 115 -6.34 1.88 -14.83
C PRO A 115 -4.81 1.74 -14.87
N TYR A 116 -4.21 1.50 -13.71
CA TYR A 116 -2.81 1.10 -13.62
C TYR A 116 -2.57 -0.20 -14.39
N ARG A 117 -1.61 -0.18 -15.32
CA ARG A 117 -1.22 -1.33 -16.15
C ARG A 117 -0.31 -2.27 -15.35
N LEU A 118 -0.90 -3.27 -14.70
CA LEU A 118 -0.22 -4.21 -13.80
C LEU A 118 0.74 -5.18 -14.52
N GLY A 119 0.40 -5.63 -15.73
CA GLY A 119 1.17 -6.64 -16.45
C GLY A 119 1.26 -7.95 -15.65
N ALA A 120 2.46 -8.54 -15.54
CA ALA A 120 2.69 -9.78 -14.79
C ALA A 120 2.44 -9.67 -13.27
N LEU A 121 2.14 -8.47 -12.75
CA LEU A 121 1.83 -8.23 -11.33
C LEU A 121 0.33 -8.25 -11.02
N GLU A 122 -0.52 -8.50 -12.02
CA GLU A 122 -1.97 -8.61 -11.79
C GLU A 122 -2.33 -9.89 -11.02
N THR A 123 -3.39 -9.80 -10.22
CA THR A 123 -4.03 -10.98 -9.62
C THR A 123 -5.18 -11.47 -10.49
N ALA A 124 -6.11 -10.58 -10.85
CA ALA A 124 -7.32 -10.89 -11.60
C ALA A 124 -7.80 -9.73 -12.49
N TRP A 125 -6.95 -8.72 -12.72
CA TRP A 125 -7.36 -7.45 -13.31
C TRP A 125 -8.03 -7.59 -14.67
N ARG A 126 -7.54 -8.49 -15.54
CA ARG A 126 -8.21 -8.78 -16.83
C ARG A 126 -9.69 -9.09 -16.67
N ASN A 127 -10.06 -9.91 -15.70
CA ASN A 127 -11.46 -10.27 -15.48
C ASN A 127 -12.21 -9.14 -14.76
N LEU A 128 -11.56 -8.50 -13.78
CA LEU A 128 -12.16 -7.39 -13.03
C LEU A 128 -12.49 -6.20 -13.93
N ALA A 129 -11.65 -5.91 -14.93
CA ALA A 129 -11.85 -4.82 -15.89
C ALA A 129 -13.17 -4.94 -16.67
N HIS A 130 -13.65 -6.17 -16.90
CA HIS A 130 -14.90 -6.42 -17.64
C HIS A 130 -16.15 -6.43 -16.74
N ALA A 131 -16.00 -6.52 -15.42
CA ALA A 131 -17.13 -6.47 -14.49
C ALA A 131 -17.74 -5.06 -14.48
N ALA A 132 -19.01 -4.93 -14.85
CA ALA A 132 -19.73 -3.65 -14.96
C ALA A 132 -20.51 -3.27 -13.70
N THR A 133 -20.80 -4.23 -12.81
CA THR A 133 -21.58 -3.99 -11.59
C THR A 133 -20.82 -4.43 -10.33
N PRO A 134 -21.15 -3.89 -9.14
CA PRO A 134 -20.55 -4.35 -7.89
C PRO A 134 -20.77 -5.85 -7.60
N ALA A 135 -21.92 -6.40 -7.98
CA ALA A 135 -22.20 -7.83 -7.87
C ALA A 135 -21.30 -8.67 -8.80
N GLN A 136 -21.09 -8.22 -10.04
CA GLN A 136 -20.14 -8.86 -10.97
C GLN A 136 -18.69 -8.75 -10.46
N LEU A 137 -18.31 -7.61 -9.86
CA LEU A 137 -17.00 -7.45 -9.22
C LEU A 137 -16.82 -8.47 -8.10
N ARG A 138 -17.82 -8.63 -7.22
CA ARG A 138 -17.79 -9.65 -6.16
C ARG A 138 -17.63 -11.05 -6.74
N ALA A 139 -18.38 -11.41 -7.78
CA ALA A 139 -18.31 -12.72 -8.40
C ALA A 139 -16.90 -13.01 -8.98
N VAL A 140 -16.31 -12.04 -9.67
CA VAL A 140 -14.94 -12.16 -10.19
C VAL A 140 -13.92 -12.27 -9.07
N LEU A 141 -14.06 -11.48 -8.00
CA LEU A 141 -13.17 -11.57 -6.83
C LEU A 141 -13.24 -12.95 -6.18
N ALA A 142 -14.46 -13.44 -5.94
CA ALA A 142 -14.72 -14.76 -5.34
C ALA A 142 -14.13 -15.91 -6.16
N ALA A 143 -14.15 -15.81 -7.49
CA ALA A 143 -13.56 -16.79 -8.41
C ALA A 143 -12.04 -16.64 -8.62
N SER A 144 -11.39 -15.72 -7.92
CA SER A 144 -9.97 -15.39 -8.11
C SER A 144 -9.16 -15.58 -6.82
N PRO A 145 -7.81 -15.45 -6.87
CA PRO A 145 -7.00 -15.47 -5.66
C PRO A 145 -7.30 -14.36 -4.64
N TRP A 146 -8.10 -13.35 -5.00
CA TRP A 146 -8.64 -12.38 -4.05
C TRP A 146 -9.59 -13.02 -3.03
N GLY A 147 -10.42 -13.97 -3.45
CA GLY A 147 -11.47 -14.57 -2.63
C GLY A 147 -12.72 -13.69 -2.51
N ASP A 148 -13.76 -14.22 -1.86
CA ASP A 148 -15.03 -13.51 -1.68
C ASP A 148 -14.88 -12.38 -0.62
N PRO A 149 -15.16 -11.11 -0.97
CA PRO A 149 -15.20 -10.01 0.00
C PRO A 149 -16.39 -10.08 0.98
N GLY A 150 -17.40 -10.93 0.71
CA GLY A 150 -18.55 -11.15 1.60
C GLY A 150 -19.73 -10.21 1.36
N GLY A 151 -19.59 -9.22 0.49
CA GLY A 151 -20.63 -8.27 0.10
C GLY A 151 -20.26 -7.54 -1.19
N ASP A 152 -21.23 -6.92 -1.84
CA ASP A 152 -21.07 -6.17 -3.09
C ASP A 152 -21.16 -4.65 -2.90
N THR A 153 -21.26 -4.17 -1.65
CA THR A 153 -21.15 -2.73 -1.38
C THR A 153 -19.71 -2.25 -1.64
N PRO A 154 -19.50 -0.98 -2.04
CA PRO A 154 -18.17 -0.43 -2.27
C PRO A 154 -17.22 -0.64 -1.08
N TRP A 155 -17.72 -0.46 0.15
CA TRP A 155 -16.92 -0.67 1.34
C TRP A 155 -16.55 -2.16 1.55
N ALA A 156 -17.48 -3.09 1.35
CA ALA A 156 -17.24 -4.51 1.55
C ALA A 156 -16.21 -5.04 0.53
N LEU A 157 -16.36 -4.64 -0.74
CA LEU A 157 -15.41 -4.95 -1.81
C LEU A 157 -13.99 -4.47 -1.45
N VAL A 158 -13.84 -3.20 -1.07
CA VAL A 158 -12.53 -2.60 -0.79
C VAL A 158 -11.89 -3.16 0.48
N THR A 159 -12.66 -3.30 1.56
CA THR A 159 -12.18 -3.89 2.81
C THR A 159 -11.78 -5.35 2.62
N GLY A 160 -12.60 -6.12 1.89
CA GLY A 160 -12.29 -7.51 1.54
C GLY A 160 -11.01 -7.64 0.74
N MET A 161 -10.82 -6.85 -0.32
CA MET A 161 -9.58 -6.87 -1.09
C MET A 161 -8.37 -6.45 -0.25
N ARG A 162 -8.50 -5.43 0.61
CA ARG A 162 -7.40 -4.98 1.49
C ARG A 162 -7.00 -6.05 2.51
N MET A 163 -7.97 -6.74 3.12
CA MET A 163 -7.70 -7.84 4.04
C MET A 163 -7.10 -9.05 3.31
N ALA A 164 -7.63 -9.39 2.14
CA ALA A 164 -7.07 -10.44 1.28
C ALA A 164 -5.63 -10.14 0.86
N ALA A 165 -5.30 -8.89 0.53
CA ALA A 165 -3.93 -8.46 0.25
C ALA A 165 -3.00 -8.67 1.45
N ALA A 166 -3.46 -8.30 2.66
CA ALA A 166 -2.71 -8.54 3.90
C ALA A 166 -2.48 -10.04 4.11
N ARG A 167 -3.53 -10.87 4.01
CA ARG A 167 -3.41 -12.34 4.14
C ARG A 167 -2.44 -12.91 3.12
N ARG A 168 -2.60 -12.58 1.83
CA ARG A 168 -1.76 -13.08 0.75
C ARG A 168 -0.30 -12.68 0.95
N THR A 169 -0.04 -11.46 1.40
CA THR A 169 1.31 -11.00 1.73
C THR A 169 1.89 -11.80 2.90
N ALA A 170 1.11 -12.02 3.97
CA ALA A 170 1.55 -12.78 5.13
C ALA A 170 1.92 -14.24 4.81
N VAL A 171 1.22 -14.84 3.85
CA VAL A 171 1.45 -16.23 3.42
C VAL A 171 2.58 -16.33 2.40
N ALA A 172 2.57 -15.50 1.35
CA ALA A 172 3.48 -15.63 0.22
C ALA A 172 4.82 -14.92 0.43
N VAL A 173 4.92 -13.98 1.38
CA VAL A 173 6.10 -13.15 1.61
C VAL A 173 6.48 -13.19 3.10
N PRO A 174 7.17 -14.24 3.58
CA PRO A 174 7.49 -14.39 5.00
C PRO A 174 8.20 -13.19 5.63
N ALA A 175 9.11 -12.54 4.88
CA ALA A 175 9.80 -11.32 5.31
C ALA A 175 8.86 -10.11 5.53
N ALA A 176 7.67 -10.12 4.93
CA ALA A 176 6.66 -9.06 5.08
C ALA A 176 5.49 -9.48 5.99
N ARG A 177 5.53 -10.66 6.61
CA ARG A 177 4.43 -11.20 7.43
C ARG A 177 4.06 -10.26 8.57
N ARG A 178 5.05 -9.74 9.29
CA ARG A 178 4.83 -8.80 10.40
C ARG A 178 4.16 -7.50 9.94
N TRP A 179 4.56 -6.97 8.78
CA TRP A 179 3.95 -5.78 8.19
C TRP A 179 2.50 -6.05 7.77
N ALA A 180 2.24 -7.21 7.17
CA ALA A 180 0.90 -7.63 6.79
C ALA A 180 -0.04 -7.79 8.01
N GLN A 181 0.44 -8.37 9.10
CA GLN A 181 -0.32 -8.44 10.36
C GLN A 181 -0.60 -7.05 10.90
N GLY A 182 0.40 -6.16 10.91
CA GLY A 182 0.20 -4.77 11.31
C GLY A 182 -0.85 -4.05 10.44
N ARG A 183 -0.85 -4.29 9.14
CA ARG A 183 -1.88 -3.75 8.24
C ARG A 183 -3.26 -4.31 8.56
N ALA A 184 -3.36 -5.60 8.86
CA ALA A 184 -4.63 -6.22 9.27
C ALA A 184 -5.15 -5.62 10.58
N VAL A 185 -4.28 -5.32 11.55
CA VAL A 185 -4.67 -4.61 12.79
C VAL A 185 -5.30 -3.26 12.46
N LEU A 186 -4.64 -2.43 11.66
CA LEU A 186 -5.17 -1.11 11.27
C LEU A 186 -6.50 -1.21 10.53
N LEU A 187 -6.63 -2.19 9.63
CA LEU A 187 -7.87 -2.43 8.89
C LEU A 187 -9.00 -2.84 9.83
N THR A 188 -8.79 -3.85 10.67
CA THR A 188 -9.79 -4.31 11.64
C THR A 188 -10.19 -3.22 12.61
N ALA A 189 -9.22 -2.49 13.18
CA ALA A 189 -9.47 -1.43 14.13
C ALA A 189 -10.32 -0.29 13.52
N ARG A 190 -9.99 0.12 12.29
CA ARG A 190 -10.74 1.17 11.61
C ARG A 190 -12.18 0.76 11.32
N GLU A 191 -12.41 -0.45 10.81
CA GLU A 191 -13.78 -0.87 10.51
C GLU A 191 -14.62 -1.04 11.79
N LEU A 192 -14.08 -1.66 12.83
CA LEU A 192 -14.83 -1.93 14.07
C LEU A 192 -15.04 -0.67 14.93
N PHE A 193 -14.01 0.16 15.12
CA PHE A 193 -14.01 1.20 16.16
C PHE A 193 -14.04 2.63 15.64
N VAL A 194 -13.72 2.87 14.36
CA VAL A 194 -13.89 4.20 13.74
C VAL A 194 -15.19 4.26 12.95
N TYR A 195 -15.47 3.24 12.13
CA TYR A 195 -16.68 3.20 11.33
C TYR A 195 -17.86 2.49 11.99
N GLY A 196 -17.66 1.83 13.15
CA GLY A 196 -18.72 1.09 13.84
C GLY A 196 -19.33 -0.05 13.01
N ARG A 197 -18.57 -0.62 12.07
CA ARG A 197 -19.05 -1.64 11.13
C ARG A 197 -18.75 -3.04 11.63
N THR A 198 -19.61 -3.98 11.24
CA THR A 198 -19.31 -5.42 11.36
C THR A 198 -18.52 -5.89 10.14
N LEU A 199 -17.45 -6.66 10.36
CA LEU A 199 -16.69 -7.27 9.28
C LEU A 199 -17.52 -8.35 8.56
N PRO A 200 -17.61 -8.35 7.22
CA PRO A 200 -18.20 -9.47 6.49
C PRO A 200 -17.51 -10.78 6.86
N GLU A 201 -18.25 -11.87 6.96
CA GLU A 201 -17.75 -13.14 7.50
C GLU A 201 -16.45 -13.64 6.80
N PRO A 202 -16.29 -13.60 5.47
CA PRO A 202 -15.02 -13.94 4.82
C PRO A 202 -13.84 -13.05 5.29
N VAL A 203 -14.07 -11.75 5.44
CA VAL A 203 -13.08 -10.78 5.91
C VAL A 203 -12.73 -11.03 7.37
N ARG A 204 -13.73 -11.35 8.20
CA ARG A 204 -13.54 -11.73 9.60
C ARG A 204 -12.69 -13.00 9.71
N ARG A 205 -12.93 -14.03 8.88
CA ARG A 205 -12.08 -15.23 8.85
C ARG A 205 -10.63 -14.92 8.53
N ASP A 206 -10.38 -14.04 7.56
CA ASP A 206 -9.02 -13.62 7.22
C ASP A 206 -8.36 -12.83 8.36
N ALA A 207 -9.11 -11.94 9.03
CA ALA A 207 -8.65 -11.25 10.23
C ALA A 207 -8.31 -12.23 11.36
N VAL A 208 -9.16 -13.24 11.61
CA VAL A 208 -8.92 -14.28 12.60
C VAL A 208 -7.65 -15.08 12.31
N ARG A 209 -7.37 -15.39 11.03
CA ARG A 209 -6.13 -16.09 10.65
C ARG A 209 -4.88 -15.27 10.92
N LEU A 210 -4.95 -13.95 10.82
CA LEU A 210 -3.81 -13.06 11.00
C LEU A 210 -3.61 -12.59 12.44
N LEU A 211 -4.72 -12.39 13.16
CA LEU A 211 -4.78 -11.72 14.47
C LEU A 211 -5.28 -12.64 15.59
N GLY A 212 -5.64 -13.89 15.30
CA GLY A 212 -6.31 -14.79 16.24
C GLY A 212 -7.80 -14.47 16.39
N SER A 213 -8.57 -15.39 17.00
CA SER A 213 -10.03 -15.27 17.12
C SER A 213 -10.48 -14.20 18.11
N ARG A 214 -9.66 -13.93 19.13
CA ARG A 214 -10.00 -13.04 20.25
C ARG A 214 -10.06 -11.58 19.84
N ALA A 215 -9.12 -11.10 19.02
CA ALA A 215 -9.06 -9.68 18.66
C ALA A 215 -10.25 -9.24 17.79
N PRO A 216 -10.58 -9.86 16.64
CA PRO A 216 -11.73 -9.44 15.83
C PRO A 216 -13.10 -9.63 16.51
N GLY A 217 -13.15 -10.32 17.66
CA GLY A 217 -14.37 -10.49 18.48
C GLY A 217 -14.41 -9.60 19.72
N ALA A 218 -13.49 -8.65 19.88
CA ALA A 218 -13.54 -7.68 20.97
C ALA A 218 -14.70 -6.69 20.76
N ALA A 219 -15.40 -6.38 21.85
CA ALA A 219 -16.49 -5.42 21.88
C ALA A 219 -16.00 -3.97 22.01
N THR A 220 -14.82 -3.76 22.62
CA THR A 220 -14.23 -2.44 22.82
C THR A 220 -12.82 -2.34 22.26
N TYR A 221 -12.37 -1.11 22.00
CA TYR A 221 -11.02 -0.85 21.47
C TYR A 221 -9.89 -1.24 22.46
N PRO A 222 -9.99 -0.97 23.78
CA PRO A 222 -9.02 -1.49 24.75
C PRO A 222 -8.96 -3.03 24.75
N GLU A 223 -10.12 -3.69 24.75
CA GLU A 223 -10.19 -5.16 24.70
C GLU A 223 -9.58 -5.72 23.41
N PHE A 224 -9.78 -5.03 22.28
CA PHE A 224 -9.15 -5.36 21.00
C PHE A 224 -7.62 -5.31 21.11
N ARG A 225 -7.07 -4.21 21.64
CA ARG A 225 -5.63 -4.03 21.85
C ARG A 225 -5.04 -5.13 22.72
N ASP A 226 -5.68 -5.45 23.83
CA ASP A 226 -5.20 -6.46 24.78
C ASP A 226 -5.21 -7.87 24.19
N ARG A 227 -6.18 -8.16 23.32
CA ARG A 227 -6.33 -9.47 22.67
C ARG A 227 -5.47 -9.65 21.43
N LEU A 228 -4.76 -8.62 20.97
CA LEU A 228 -3.84 -8.76 19.84
C LEU A 228 -2.69 -9.72 20.16
N PRO A 229 -2.23 -10.50 19.18
CA PRO A 229 -1.06 -11.34 19.35
C PRO A 229 0.19 -10.47 19.48
N ALA A 230 1.17 -10.92 20.27
CA ALA A 230 2.39 -10.15 20.55
C ALA A 230 3.09 -9.63 19.29
N ALA A 231 3.12 -10.44 18.22
CA ALA A 231 3.71 -10.08 16.92
C ALA A 231 3.03 -8.90 16.21
N ALA A 232 1.80 -8.53 16.58
CA ALA A 232 1.01 -7.47 15.95
C ALA A 232 0.74 -6.26 16.87
N ARG A 233 0.94 -6.40 18.20
CA ARG A 233 0.69 -5.34 19.20
C ARG A 233 1.47 -4.05 18.96
N TRP A 234 2.67 -4.15 18.39
CA TRP A 234 3.58 -3.02 18.14
C TRP A 234 2.92 -1.86 17.35
N VAL A 235 1.96 -2.17 16.48
CA VAL A 235 1.26 -1.17 15.67
C VAL A 235 0.48 -0.17 16.54
N LEU A 236 -0.11 -0.63 17.65
CA LEU A 236 -0.99 0.19 18.49
C LEU A 236 -0.34 0.72 19.76
N ALA A 237 0.96 0.49 20.01
CA ALA A 237 1.60 0.78 21.29
C ALA A 237 1.47 2.22 21.83
N GLU A 238 1.11 3.24 21.02
CA GLU A 238 0.82 4.61 21.51
C GLU A 238 -0.52 5.15 20.95
N ALA A 239 -1.39 4.27 20.43
CA ALA A 239 -2.69 4.64 19.89
C ALA A 239 -3.79 4.16 20.84
N GLU A 240 -3.89 4.78 22.01
CA GLU A 240 -4.79 4.37 23.12
C GLU A 240 -6.27 4.47 22.79
N GLU A 241 -6.61 5.39 21.89
CA GLU A 241 -7.96 5.60 21.39
C GLU A 241 -8.05 5.37 19.86
N PRO A 242 -9.25 5.03 19.33
CA PRO A 242 -9.46 4.86 17.88
C PRO A 242 -9.06 6.09 17.06
N ASP A 243 -9.22 7.30 17.60
CA ASP A 243 -8.85 8.54 16.94
C ASP A 243 -7.33 8.69 16.73
N ALA A 244 -6.52 7.92 17.45
CA ALA A 244 -5.07 7.89 17.28
C ALA A 244 -4.60 6.87 16.21
N LEU A 245 -5.51 6.20 15.49
CA LEU A 245 -5.14 5.21 14.47
C LEU A 245 -4.30 5.77 13.31
N TRP A 246 -4.39 7.08 13.03
CA TRP A 246 -3.52 7.70 12.03
C TRP A 246 -2.04 7.68 12.46
N ARG A 247 -1.74 7.87 13.75
CA ARG A 247 -0.37 7.73 14.30
C ARG A 247 0.12 6.29 14.22
N ALA A 248 -0.78 5.33 14.45
CA ALA A 248 -0.49 3.91 14.27
C ALA A 248 -0.17 3.57 12.80
N GLU A 249 -0.88 4.17 11.84
CA GLU A 249 -0.55 4.02 10.42
C GLU A 249 0.79 4.68 10.07
N ALA A 250 1.08 5.87 10.59
CA ALA A 250 2.39 6.52 10.43
C ALA A 250 3.52 5.67 11.01
N ARG A 251 3.34 5.06 12.20
CA ARG A 251 4.29 4.10 12.76
C ARG A 251 4.47 2.89 11.85
N TRP A 252 3.38 2.34 11.32
CA TRP A 252 3.46 1.20 10.40
C TRP A 252 4.35 1.50 9.19
N TRP A 253 4.22 2.70 8.61
CA TRP A 253 5.10 3.15 7.52
C TRP A 253 6.56 3.34 7.96
N ARG A 254 6.81 3.91 9.15
CA ARG A 254 8.17 4.06 9.69
C ARG A 254 8.83 2.70 9.94
N THR A 255 8.10 1.74 10.52
CA THR A 255 8.59 0.38 10.72
C THR A 255 8.86 -0.32 9.39
N LEU A 256 7.98 -0.17 8.40
CA LEU A 256 8.18 -0.70 7.05
C LEU A 256 9.47 -0.15 6.42
N GLN A 257 9.76 1.14 6.63
CA GLN A 257 10.99 1.76 6.14
C GLN A 257 12.23 1.17 6.84
N THR A 258 12.27 1.19 8.17
CA THR A 258 13.43 0.74 8.95
C THR A 258 13.76 -0.72 8.67
N GLU A 259 12.74 -1.59 8.70
CA GLU A 259 12.94 -3.02 8.44
C GLU A 259 13.22 -3.31 6.97
N GLY A 260 12.59 -2.58 6.04
CA GLY A 260 12.91 -2.65 4.62
C GLY A 260 14.36 -2.26 4.31
N ALA A 261 14.85 -1.20 4.96
CA ALA A 261 16.24 -0.77 4.85
C ALA A 261 17.22 -1.77 5.49
N ALA A 262 16.86 -2.41 6.61
CA ALA A 262 17.63 -3.50 7.18
C ALA A 262 17.73 -4.69 6.21
N LEU A 263 16.62 -5.12 5.60
CA LEU A 263 16.61 -6.18 4.59
C LEU A 263 17.49 -5.87 3.37
N LEU A 264 17.60 -4.59 2.97
CA LEU A 264 18.48 -4.15 1.88
C LEU A 264 19.97 -4.22 2.25
N ARG A 265 20.32 -3.82 3.47
CA ARG A 265 21.72 -3.77 3.95
C ARG A 265 22.24 -5.15 4.32
N GLU A 266 21.47 -5.91 5.09
CA GLU A 266 21.88 -7.17 5.71
C GLU A 266 21.53 -8.39 4.85
N GLY A 267 20.66 -8.23 3.86
CA GLY A 267 20.25 -9.30 2.98
C GLY A 267 21.39 -9.80 2.08
N ARG A 268 21.69 -11.10 2.18
CA ARG A 268 22.40 -11.82 1.12
C ARG A 268 21.60 -11.66 -0.19
N TYR A 269 22.27 -11.40 -1.31
CA TYR A 269 21.68 -11.13 -2.63
C TYR A 269 20.59 -12.16 -3.02
N GLY A 270 19.34 -11.87 -2.66
CA GLY A 270 18.24 -12.84 -2.65
C GLY A 270 16.88 -12.19 -2.42
N PRO A 271 15.81 -12.99 -2.26
CA PRO A 271 14.43 -12.50 -2.21
C PRO A 271 14.19 -11.41 -1.16
N ARG A 272 14.87 -11.51 0.00
CA ARG A 272 14.76 -10.54 1.11
C ARG A 272 15.18 -9.12 0.69
N VAL A 273 16.25 -8.99 -0.10
CA VAL A 273 16.72 -7.68 -0.61
C VAL A 273 15.65 -7.04 -1.50
N VAL A 274 15.02 -7.85 -2.35
CA VAL A 274 13.95 -7.37 -3.24
C VAL A 274 12.73 -6.93 -2.43
N VAL A 275 12.31 -7.71 -1.42
CA VAL A 275 11.22 -7.31 -0.51
C VAL A 275 11.54 -6.01 0.23
N GLY A 276 12.77 -5.87 0.73
CA GLY A 276 13.24 -4.63 1.36
C GLY A 276 13.22 -3.43 0.42
N ALA A 277 13.61 -3.62 -0.85
CA ALA A 277 13.50 -2.57 -1.86
C ALA A 277 12.06 -2.14 -2.08
N VAL A 278 11.13 -3.09 -2.25
CA VAL A 278 9.70 -2.77 -2.44
C VAL A 278 9.15 -1.98 -1.25
N ALA A 279 9.53 -2.35 -0.02
CA ALA A 279 9.15 -1.62 1.18
C ALA A 279 9.64 -0.16 1.15
N VAL A 280 10.93 0.05 0.89
CA VAL A 280 11.53 1.41 0.84
C VAL A 280 10.95 2.25 -0.30
N LEU A 281 10.80 1.67 -1.48
CA LEU A 281 10.18 2.33 -2.65
C LEU A 281 8.72 2.73 -2.37
N SER A 282 7.97 1.88 -1.65
CA SER A 282 6.58 2.17 -1.28
C SER A 282 6.49 3.30 -0.26
N VAL A 283 7.38 3.31 0.73
CA VAL A 283 7.48 4.40 1.71
C VAL A 283 7.84 5.72 1.02
N ASP A 284 8.82 5.70 0.10
CA ASP A 284 9.22 6.89 -0.64
C ASP A 284 8.06 7.47 -1.46
N ALA A 285 7.33 6.61 -2.19
CA ALA A 285 6.15 7.02 -2.93
C ALA A 285 5.05 7.59 -2.01
N TRP A 286 4.83 7.01 -0.84
CA TRP A 286 3.89 7.52 0.16
C TRP A 286 4.29 8.92 0.65
N ARG A 287 5.57 9.11 1.00
CA ARG A 287 6.10 10.42 1.43
C ARG A 287 5.99 11.49 0.37
N VAL A 288 6.40 11.17 -0.86
CA VAL A 288 6.36 12.13 -1.97
C VAL A 288 4.93 12.53 -2.30
N ARG A 289 3.96 11.62 -2.19
CA ARG A 289 2.54 11.96 -2.33
C ARG A 289 2.07 12.93 -1.25
N ALA A 290 2.47 12.72 0.01
CA ALA A 290 2.19 13.65 1.10
C ALA A 290 2.89 15.01 0.89
N ALA A 291 4.12 15.00 0.37
CA ALA A 291 4.87 16.22 0.04
C ALA A 291 4.15 17.06 -1.02
N LEU A 292 3.64 16.43 -2.07
CA LEU A 292 2.85 17.10 -3.11
C LEU A 292 1.57 17.72 -2.56
N GLU A 293 0.92 17.03 -1.63
CA GLU A 293 -0.26 17.55 -0.95
C GLU A 293 0.08 18.77 -0.07
N SER A 294 1.21 18.72 0.66
CA SER A 294 1.71 19.85 1.44
C SER A 294 2.06 21.05 0.56
N ALA A 295 2.77 20.83 -0.56
CA ALA A 295 3.09 21.87 -1.53
C ALA A 295 1.83 22.50 -2.15
N ALA A 296 0.80 21.69 -2.44
CA ALA A 296 -0.50 22.19 -2.91
C ALA A 296 -1.22 23.08 -1.89
N ARG A 297 -0.90 22.93 -0.59
CA ARG A 297 -1.42 23.76 0.50
C ARG A 297 -0.46 24.90 0.91
N GLY A 298 0.48 25.27 0.04
CA GLY A 298 1.40 26.39 0.25
C GLY A 298 2.63 26.04 1.10
N GLY A 299 3.02 24.76 1.12
CA GLY A 299 4.30 24.30 1.69
C GLY A 299 4.40 24.38 3.21
N ARG A 300 3.27 24.54 3.90
CA ARG A 300 3.23 24.42 5.36
C ARG A 300 3.34 22.94 5.73
N PRO A 301 4.34 22.53 6.55
CA PRO A 301 4.32 21.21 7.15
C PRO A 301 3.13 21.21 8.11
N GLY A 302 1.96 20.80 7.62
CA GLY A 302 0.83 20.61 8.51
C GLY A 302 1.25 19.61 9.56
N GLU A 303 0.97 19.90 10.84
CA GLU A 303 1.04 18.94 11.96
C GLU A 303 0.30 17.62 11.64
N VAL A 304 -0.53 17.64 10.58
CA VAL A 304 -1.35 16.56 10.02
C VAL A 304 -0.59 15.58 9.12
N LEU A 305 0.60 15.89 8.59
CA LEU A 305 1.31 15.05 7.61
C LEU A 305 2.56 14.36 8.19
N ASP A 306 2.35 13.42 9.11
CA ASP A 306 3.38 12.55 9.74
C ASP A 306 4.31 11.84 8.74
N ALA A 307 3.94 11.76 7.45
CA ALA A 307 4.80 11.21 6.41
C ALA A 307 6.11 11.99 6.22
N LEU A 308 6.11 13.29 6.54
CA LEU A 308 7.23 14.21 6.35
C LEU A 308 8.06 14.44 7.63
N ALA A 309 7.59 13.91 8.76
CA ALA A 309 8.30 13.92 10.04
C ALA A 309 9.43 12.87 10.09
#